data_AF-A0A432RNU8-F1
#
_entry.id   AF-A0A432RNU8-F1
#
_cell.length_a   1.000
_cell.length_b   1.000
_cell.length_c   1.000
_cell.angle_alpha   90.00
_cell.angle_beta   90.00
_cell.angle_gamma   90.00
#
_symmetry.space_group_name_H-M   'P 1'
#
loop_
_entity.id
_entity.type
_entity.pdbx_description
1 polymer ?
#
loop_
_entity_poly.entity_id
_entity_poly.type
_entity_poly.pdbx_seq_one_letter_code
_entity_poly.pdbx_strand_id
1 'polypeptide(L)'
;MNQWLESLAPQAVWRQFRVLCDIPRPSFHEKALRDYLFNWAQTLGLKPYIDTAGNLIIYKAATVGMEDRETVVLQGHLDMVAQKESDSDHNFETDPIHTYEKEGWVHAKGTTLGADNGIGVAAILAVLESQEIAHGPIEAVFTIEEETSLRGAAQLEEGILKGKRMLNLDSEDRGDVYIGCAGGIDINVSHRFASEVNHQFDTAFKVTISGLKGGHSGLDINKGLANANVLLVRLLNSLGAELDFGLSELNGGTLRNAIARDAFAVLQVQSSDSSKLQTWFSEQAQIIQTEFADTDPNLAISLQQSNTGAHLPASVQNQLIQAMLCAPNGVHRMSPTLQGVVETSCNFGVIRLHEENDSMSFSGCLLVRSLVDSQTEYLANVAKAPFALIGCEVLLENG
;
A
#
# COMPACT_ATOMS: atom_id res chain seq x y z
N MET A 1 32.83 7.94 2.38
CA MET A 1 32.71 6.48 2.17
C MET A 1 32.23 6.17 0.77
N ASN A 2 31.23 6.90 0.27
CA ASN A 2 30.60 6.66 -1.02
C ASN A 2 31.35 7.28 -2.23
N GLN A 3 32.63 7.65 -2.07
CA GLN A 3 33.40 8.34 -3.11
C GLN A 3 33.59 7.50 -4.38
N TRP A 4 33.54 6.18 -4.25
CA TRP A 4 33.63 5.25 -5.38
C TRP A 4 32.46 5.40 -6.37
N LEU A 5 31.29 5.91 -5.95
CA LEU A 5 30.16 6.16 -6.85
C LEU A 5 30.55 7.08 -8.01
N GLU A 6 31.43 8.08 -7.78
CA GLU A 6 31.88 9.01 -8.82
C GLU A 6 32.73 8.33 -9.92
N SER A 7 33.16 7.08 -9.72
CA SER A 7 33.83 6.30 -10.76
C SER A 7 32.85 5.72 -11.79
N LEU A 8 31.55 5.70 -11.48
CA LEU A 8 30.51 5.17 -12.35
C LEU A 8 30.08 6.22 -13.40
N ALA A 9 29.63 5.73 -14.56
CA ALA A 9 29.08 6.58 -15.61
C ALA A 9 27.53 6.57 -15.58
N PRO A 10 26.85 7.70 -15.86
CA PRO A 10 27.39 9.04 -16.07
C PRO A 10 27.86 9.70 -14.75
N GLN A 11 29.10 10.21 -14.72
CA GLN A 11 29.73 10.71 -13.48
C GLN A 11 28.94 11.82 -12.78
N ALA A 12 28.32 12.72 -13.55
CA ALA A 12 27.53 13.81 -13.00
C ALA A 12 26.34 13.31 -12.17
N VAL A 13 25.65 12.25 -12.63
CA VAL A 13 24.52 11.65 -11.90
C VAL A 13 25.03 10.99 -10.62
N TRP A 14 26.05 10.13 -10.73
CA TRP A 14 26.56 9.40 -9.57
C TRP A 14 27.22 10.30 -8.51
N ARG A 15 27.80 11.44 -8.92
CA ARG A 15 28.26 12.48 -7.98
C ARG A 15 27.11 13.06 -7.17
N GLN A 16 25.98 13.34 -7.81
CA GLN A 16 24.80 13.85 -7.10
C GLN A 16 24.19 12.75 -6.22
N PHE A 17 24.11 11.50 -6.70
CA PHE A 17 23.63 10.39 -5.90
C PHE A 17 24.49 10.14 -4.65
N ARG A 18 25.81 10.35 -4.75
CA ARG A 18 26.70 10.34 -3.58
C ARG A 18 26.26 11.33 -2.51
N VAL A 19 25.90 12.57 -2.89
CA VAL A 19 25.41 13.59 -1.95
C VAL A 19 24.16 13.10 -1.23
N LEU A 20 23.21 12.50 -1.97
CA LEU A 20 21.98 11.93 -1.41
C LEU A 20 22.25 10.76 -0.44
N CYS A 21 23.30 9.96 -0.66
CA CYS A 21 23.69 8.90 0.28
C CYS A 21 24.50 9.44 1.47
N ASP A 22 25.29 10.49 1.28
CA ASP A 22 26.16 11.08 2.31
C ASP A 22 25.38 11.95 3.31
N ILE A 23 24.18 12.44 2.96
CA ILE A 23 23.31 13.26 3.82
C ILE A 23 22.07 12.44 4.22
N PRO A 24 21.87 12.16 5.52
CA PRO A 24 20.68 11.43 5.99
C PRO A 24 19.38 12.16 5.61
N ARG A 25 18.41 11.40 5.08
CA ARG A 25 17.17 11.93 4.49
C ARG A 25 15.94 11.02 4.67
N PRO A 26 15.72 10.35 5.82
CA PRO A 26 14.50 9.56 6.01
C PRO A 26 13.28 10.50 5.97
N SER A 27 12.12 9.96 5.62
CA SER A 27 10.86 10.73 5.62
C SER A 27 10.66 11.48 6.93
N PHE A 28 10.19 12.73 6.84
CA PHE A 28 10.11 13.74 7.92
C PHE A 28 11.42 14.43 8.33
N HIS A 29 12.60 13.99 7.84
CA HIS A 29 13.91 14.55 8.19
C HIS A 29 14.69 15.09 6.97
N GLU A 30 14.00 15.50 5.91
CA GLU A 30 14.55 15.95 4.63
C GLU A 30 15.27 17.30 4.72
N LYS A 31 15.04 18.05 5.80
CA LYS A 31 15.51 19.44 5.97
C LYS A 31 17.01 19.60 5.73
N ALA A 32 17.84 18.68 6.23
CA ALA A 32 19.29 18.78 6.09
C ALA A 32 19.72 18.72 4.62
N LEU A 33 19.20 17.75 3.86
CA LEU A 33 19.45 17.64 2.43
C LEU A 33 18.85 18.83 1.67
N ARG A 34 17.62 19.23 1.98
CA ARG A 34 16.94 20.37 1.34
C ARG A 34 17.75 21.65 1.49
N ASP A 35 18.22 21.97 2.69
CA ASP A 35 19.00 23.17 2.96
C ASP A 35 20.38 23.11 2.26
N TYR A 36 21.00 21.92 2.20
CA TYR A 36 22.22 21.72 1.40
C TYR A 36 21.98 22.02 -0.08
N LEU A 37 20.93 21.45 -0.68
CA LEU A 37 20.60 21.63 -2.09
C LEU A 37 20.19 23.08 -2.42
N PHE A 38 19.48 23.75 -1.51
CA PHE A 38 19.16 25.16 -1.63
C PHE A 38 20.43 26.01 -1.75
N ASN A 39 21.38 25.83 -0.82
CA ASN A 39 22.65 26.56 -0.85
C ASN A 39 23.49 26.20 -2.08
N TRP A 40 23.57 24.90 -2.42
CA TRP A 40 24.25 24.42 -3.61
C TRP A 40 23.73 25.11 -4.88
N ALA A 41 22.41 25.21 -5.05
CA ALA A 41 21.79 25.89 -6.19
C ALA A 41 22.20 27.38 -6.28
N GLN A 42 22.30 28.07 -5.14
CA GLN A 42 22.77 29.46 -5.11
C GLN A 42 24.22 29.59 -5.56
N THR A 43 25.10 28.63 -5.21
CA THR A 43 26.51 28.67 -5.67
C THR A 43 26.64 28.52 -7.18
N LEU A 44 25.67 27.89 -7.83
CA LEU A 44 25.56 27.78 -9.29
C LEU A 44 24.85 28.99 -9.94
N GLY A 45 24.44 29.99 -9.16
CA GLY A 45 23.69 31.14 -9.65
C GLY A 45 22.25 30.82 -10.08
N LEU A 46 21.73 29.66 -9.67
CA LEU A 46 20.33 29.28 -9.87
C LEU A 46 19.43 29.96 -8.84
N LYS A 47 18.12 29.90 -9.06
CA LYS A 47 17.14 30.51 -8.15
C LYS A 47 16.39 29.42 -7.40
N PRO A 48 16.80 29.07 -6.17
CA PRO A 48 16.04 28.16 -5.33
C PRO A 48 14.92 28.89 -4.57
N TYR A 49 13.83 28.19 -4.30
CA TYR A 49 12.67 28.63 -3.52
C TYR A 49 12.19 27.44 -2.68
N ILE A 50 11.76 27.71 -1.44
CA ILE A 50 11.12 26.70 -0.59
C ILE A 50 9.69 27.17 -0.38
N ASP A 51 8.73 26.34 -0.76
CA ASP A 51 7.31 26.68 -0.65
C ASP A 51 6.79 26.54 0.79
N THR A 52 5.51 26.79 0.99
CA THR A 52 4.87 26.70 2.31
C THR A 52 4.79 25.28 2.87
N ALA A 53 4.76 24.25 2.02
CA ALA A 53 4.75 22.85 2.45
C ALA A 53 6.15 22.40 2.91
N GLY A 54 7.19 23.01 2.34
CA GLY A 54 8.59 22.68 2.58
C GLY A 54 9.29 22.02 1.40
N ASN A 55 8.65 21.95 0.23
CA ASN A 55 9.23 21.47 -1.02
C ASN A 55 10.32 22.43 -1.49
N LEU A 56 11.35 21.91 -2.16
CA LEU A 56 12.38 22.73 -2.79
C LEU A 56 12.12 22.84 -4.29
N ILE A 57 12.09 24.07 -4.79
CA ILE A 57 11.96 24.37 -6.22
C ILE A 57 13.22 25.09 -6.67
N ILE A 58 13.85 24.64 -7.76
CA ILE A 58 15.02 25.27 -8.36
C ILE A 58 14.71 25.67 -9.81
N TYR A 59 14.79 26.97 -10.10
CA TYR A 59 14.62 27.49 -11.45
C TYR A 59 15.97 27.63 -12.17
N LYS A 60 16.05 27.09 -13.39
CA LYS A 60 17.18 27.26 -14.30
C LYS A 60 16.70 27.85 -15.64
N ALA A 61 17.34 28.93 -16.08
CA ALA A 61 17.03 29.57 -17.36
C ALA A 61 17.39 28.65 -18.53
N ALA A 62 16.79 28.89 -19.70
CA ALA A 62 17.15 28.18 -20.92
C ALA A 62 18.63 28.41 -21.28
N THR A 63 19.23 27.39 -21.91
CA THR A 63 20.52 27.58 -22.60
C THR A 63 20.35 28.44 -23.85
N VAL A 64 21.44 29.04 -24.32
CA VAL A 64 21.46 29.86 -25.54
C VAL A 64 20.82 29.11 -26.72
N GLY A 65 19.85 29.75 -27.37
CA GLY A 65 19.12 29.20 -28.53
C GLY A 65 17.91 28.33 -28.17
N MET A 66 17.58 28.21 -26.87
CA MET A 66 16.44 27.44 -26.36
C MET A 66 15.44 28.29 -25.55
N GLU A 67 15.56 29.62 -25.60
CA GLU A 67 14.74 30.57 -24.85
C GLU A 67 13.26 30.51 -25.23
N ASP A 68 12.96 30.21 -26.50
CA ASP A 68 11.60 30.09 -27.04
C ASP A 68 10.96 28.71 -26.77
N ARG A 69 11.63 27.83 -26.02
CA ARG A 69 11.10 26.49 -25.70
C ARG A 69 10.16 26.53 -24.50
N GLU A 70 9.21 25.60 -24.47
CA GLU A 70 8.32 25.44 -23.33
C GLU A 70 9.13 25.11 -22.06
N THR A 71 8.70 25.67 -20.93
CA THR A 71 9.24 25.32 -19.61
C THR A 71 8.84 23.88 -19.25
N VAL A 72 9.82 23.10 -18.80
CA VAL A 72 9.62 21.71 -18.35
C VAL A 72 9.81 21.64 -16.84
N VAL A 73 8.91 20.93 -16.16
CA VAL A 73 9.05 20.57 -14.76
C VAL A 73 9.73 19.21 -14.66
N LEU A 74 10.81 19.12 -13.88
CA LEU A 74 11.44 17.85 -13.52
C LEU A 74 11.16 17.59 -12.04
N GLN A 75 10.61 16.44 -11.69
CA GLN A 75 10.20 16.17 -10.30
C GLN A 75 10.77 14.86 -9.74
N GLY A 76 11.19 14.94 -8.47
CA GLY A 76 11.49 13.82 -7.59
C GLY A 76 11.16 14.19 -6.14
N HIS A 77 11.30 13.26 -5.21
CA HIS A 77 11.11 13.46 -3.77
C HIS A 77 12.43 13.32 -3.00
N LEU A 78 12.58 14.07 -1.90
CA LEU A 78 13.84 14.15 -1.15
C LEU A 78 13.99 13.02 -0.13
N ASP A 79 12.88 12.47 0.35
CA ASP A 79 12.89 11.44 1.37
C ASP A 79 13.22 10.04 0.84
N MET A 80 13.46 9.12 1.75
CA MET A 80 13.59 7.69 1.45
C MET A 80 12.94 6.87 2.55
N VAL A 81 12.48 5.67 2.18
CA VAL A 81 12.11 4.63 3.17
C VAL A 81 13.30 4.30 4.07
N ALA A 82 13.09 4.39 5.38
CA ALA A 82 14.06 4.05 6.42
C ALA A 82 13.85 2.61 6.96
N GLN A 83 14.30 1.60 6.21
CA GLN A 83 14.22 0.19 6.61
C GLN A 83 15.61 -0.44 6.67
N LYS A 84 15.85 -1.24 7.72
CA LYS A 84 17.15 -1.89 7.95
C LYS A 84 17.01 -3.33 8.39
N GLU A 85 18.08 -4.09 8.18
CA GLU A 85 18.18 -5.48 8.67
C GLU A 85 18.11 -5.49 10.21
N SER A 86 17.61 -6.59 10.77
CA SER A 86 17.35 -6.70 12.22
C SER A 86 18.58 -6.52 13.10
N ASP A 87 19.76 -6.84 12.58
CA ASP A 87 21.06 -6.76 13.23
C ASP A 87 21.87 -5.51 12.83
N SER A 88 21.30 -4.63 12.00
CA SER A 88 21.93 -3.38 11.57
C SER A 88 21.84 -2.29 12.66
N ASP A 89 22.98 -1.71 13.02
CA ASP A 89 23.11 -0.61 13.99
C ASP A 89 22.90 0.78 13.38
N HIS A 90 22.67 0.87 12.06
CA HIS A 90 22.51 2.11 11.32
C HIS A 90 21.40 3.03 11.91
N ASN A 91 21.72 4.30 12.10
CA ASN A 91 20.79 5.35 12.49
C ASN A 91 20.49 6.31 11.33
N PHE A 92 19.29 6.20 10.74
CA PHE A 92 18.89 6.99 9.58
C PHE A 92 18.81 8.49 9.82
N GLU A 93 18.76 8.98 11.06
CA GLU A 93 18.73 10.43 11.32
C GLU A 93 20.13 11.06 11.29
N THR A 94 21.18 10.25 11.45
CA THR A 94 22.55 10.76 11.64
C THR A 94 23.57 10.16 10.68
N ASP A 95 23.37 8.91 10.27
CA ASP A 95 24.38 8.12 9.60
C ASP A 95 24.20 8.18 8.08
N PRO A 96 25.28 8.35 7.29
CA PRO A 96 25.20 8.25 5.85
C PRO A 96 24.92 6.80 5.40
N ILE A 97 24.27 6.64 4.26
CA ILE A 97 24.05 5.32 3.64
C ILE A 97 25.38 4.77 3.13
N HIS A 98 25.78 3.60 3.59
CA HIS A 98 27.03 2.95 3.17
C HIS A 98 26.84 2.12 1.90
N THR A 99 27.30 2.63 0.77
CA THR A 99 27.09 1.97 -0.53
C THR A 99 28.24 1.03 -0.93
N TYR A 100 27.91 -0.01 -1.69
CA TYR A 100 28.87 -0.89 -2.35
C TYR A 100 28.33 -1.41 -3.68
N GLU A 101 29.23 -1.86 -4.55
CA GLU A 101 28.89 -2.53 -5.80
C GLU A 101 28.94 -4.05 -5.60
N LYS A 102 27.99 -4.75 -6.21
CA LYS A 102 28.00 -6.20 -6.33
C LYS A 102 27.29 -6.62 -7.62
N GLU A 103 28.02 -7.32 -8.48
CA GLU A 103 27.48 -7.96 -9.69
C GLU A 103 26.78 -6.97 -10.66
N GLY A 104 27.31 -5.77 -10.78
CA GLY A 104 26.77 -4.70 -11.62
C GLY A 104 25.68 -3.86 -10.96
N TRP A 105 25.34 -4.14 -9.69
CA TRP A 105 24.32 -3.44 -8.92
C TRP A 105 24.93 -2.64 -7.79
N VAL A 106 24.33 -1.49 -7.50
CA VAL A 106 24.67 -0.68 -6.33
C VAL A 106 23.72 -1.06 -5.20
N HIS A 107 24.28 -1.31 -4.02
CA HIS A 107 23.56 -1.71 -2.82
C HIS A 107 23.94 -0.85 -1.62
N ALA A 108 23.11 -0.88 -0.58
CA ALA A 108 23.44 -0.34 0.73
C ALA A 108 23.67 -1.47 1.73
N LYS A 109 24.57 -1.27 2.70
CA LYS A 109 24.91 -2.28 3.71
C LYS A 109 23.87 -2.31 4.83
N GLY A 110 23.12 -3.41 4.94
CA GLY A 110 22.21 -3.67 6.05
C GLY A 110 21.04 -2.69 6.14
N THR A 111 20.73 -1.98 5.06
CA THR A 111 19.75 -0.88 5.03
C THR A 111 19.23 -0.65 3.61
N THR A 112 18.11 0.08 3.48
CA THR A 112 17.62 0.59 2.20
C THR A 112 18.62 1.55 1.56
N LEU A 113 18.71 1.52 0.22
CA LEU A 113 19.64 2.36 -0.52
C LEU A 113 19.12 3.79 -0.75
N GLY A 114 17.79 3.95 -0.85
CA GLY A 114 17.18 5.19 -1.33
C GLY A 114 17.52 5.46 -2.80
N ALA A 115 17.63 4.41 -3.62
CA ALA A 115 17.71 4.59 -5.07
C ALA A 115 16.38 5.17 -5.61
N ASP A 116 15.28 4.74 -5.00
CA ASP A 116 13.97 5.36 -5.14
C ASP A 116 13.85 6.59 -4.21
N ASN A 117 13.54 7.77 -4.73
CA ASN A 117 13.82 8.23 -6.10
C ASN A 117 15.14 8.99 -6.21
N GLY A 118 16.07 8.72 -5.28
CA GLY A 118 17.38 9.36 -5.23
C GLY A 118 18.15 9.35 -6.56
N ILE A 119 18.01 8.32 -7.41
CA ILE A 119 18.60 8.31 -8.76
C ILE A 119 17.93 9.33 -9.69
N GLY A 120 16.61 9.47 -9.62
CA GLY A 120 15.84 10.50 -10.31
C GLY A 120 16.26 11.89 -9.89
N VAL A 121 16.29 12.16 -8.57
CA VAL A 121 16.79 13.44 -8.01
C VAL A 121 18.22 13.72 -8.47
N ALA A 122 19.11 12.74 -8.40
CA ALA A 122 20.49 12.87 -8.84
C ALA A 122 20.60 13.24 -10.34
N ALA A 123 19.75 12.67 -11.18
CA ALA A 123 19.69 13.00 -12.60
C ALA A 123 19.23 14.45 -12.84
N ILE A 124 18.21 14.91 -12.11
CA ILE A 124 17.75 16.31 -12.16
C ILE A 124 18.87 17.26 -11.75
N LEU A 125 19.53 16.99 -10.62
CA LEU A 125 20.65 17.80 -10.11
C LEU A 125 21.82 17.84 -11.11
N ALA A 126 22.12 16.73 -11.79
CA ALA A 126 23.14 16.69 -12.84
C ALA A 126 22.79 17.58 -14.05
N VAL A 127 21.52 17.62 -14.45
CA VAL A 127 21.05 18.54 -15.50
C VAL A 127 21.12 20.00 -15.04
N LEU A 128 20.77 20.30 -13.78
CA LEU A 128 20.86 21.64 -13.22
C LEU A 128 22.31 22.15 -13.16
N GLU A 129 23.27 21.29 -12.82
CA GLU A 129 24.70 21.63 -12.78
C GLU A 129 25.32 21.80 -14.18
N SER A 130 24.83 21.03 -15.16
CA SER A 130 25.44 20.96 -16.49
C SER A 130 25.42 22.29 -17.24
N GLN A 131 26.54 22.62 -17.89
CA GLN A 131 26.66 23.74 -18.83
C GLN A 131 26.67 23.25 -20.29
N GLU A 132 26.60 21.94 -20.52
CA GLU A 132 26.80 21.32 -21.84
C GLU A 132 25.49 20.78 -22.44
N ILE A 133 24.47 20.55 -21.62
CA ILE A 133 23.19 20.01 -22.07
C ILE A 133 22.32 21.18 -22.55
N ALA A 134 21.94 21.17 -23.83
CA ALA A 134 20.98 22.13 -24.36
C ALA A 134 19.58 21.87 -23.80
N HIS A 135 18.94 22.88 -23.23
CA HIS A 135 17.61 22.77 -22.64
C HIS A 135 16.85 24.11 -22.66
N GLY A 136 15.52 24.02 -22.69
CA GLY A 136 14.64 25.17 -22.41
C GLY A 136 14.68 25.59 -20.93
N PRO A 137 13.78 26.47 -20.48
CA PRO A 137 13.67 26.77 -19.06
C PRO A 137 13.27 25.52 -18.26
N ILE A 138 13.88 25.31 -17.10
CA ILE A 138 13.63 24.16 -16.22
C ILE A 138 13.14 24.65 -14.86
N GLU A 139 12.09 23.98 -14.36
CA GLU A 139 11.60 24.06 -12.99
C GLU A 139 11.83 22.70 -12.34
N ALA A 140 12.83 22.57 -11.48
CA ALA A 140 13.08 21.33 -10.75
C ALA A 140 12.33 21.36 -9.41
N VAL A 141 11.46 20.40 -9.18
CA VAL A 141 10.63 20.30 -7.96
C VAL A 141 11.08 19.07 -7.17
N PHE A 142 11.43 19.29 -5.91
CA PHE A 142 11.84 18.25 -4.98
C PHE A 142 10.84 18.23 -3.82
N THR A 143 9.94 17.27 -3.84
CA THR A 143 8.89 17.10 -2.84
C THR A 143 9.43 16.45 -1.56
N ILE A 144 8.67 16.54 -0.47
CA ILE A 144 8.98 15.87 0.81
C ILE A 144 7.87 14.87 1.18
N GLU A 145 8.20 13.93 2.06
CA GLU A 145 7.28 12.95 2.64
C GLU A 145 6.46 12.13 1.62
N GLU A 146 7.05 11.74 0.48
CA GLU A 146 6.36 10.89 -0.50
C GLU A 146 5.97 9.55 0.13
N GLU A 147 6.94 8.93 0.81
CA GLU A 147 6.90 7.52 1.26
C GLU A 147 5.94 7.27 2.43
N THR A 148 5.30 8.34 2.92
CA THR A 148 4.49 8.32 4.15
C THR A 148 3.14 8.99 3.96
N SER A 149 3.13 10.27 3.61
CA SER A 149 1.93 11.12 3.67
C SER A 149 1.59 11.78 2.34
N LEU A 150 2.52 11.78 1.38
CA LEU A 150 2.46 12.58 0.15
C LEU A 150 2.25 14.07 0.42
N ARG A 151 2.57 14.57 1.62
CA ARG A 151 2.27 15.95 2.05
C ARG A 151 2.90 16.98 1.13
N GLY A 152 4.14 16.76 0.71
CA GLY A 152 4.83 17.67 -0.21
C GLY A 152 4.07 17.83 -1.53
N ALA A 153 3.60 16.74 -2.13
CA ALA A 153 2.82 16.79 -3.36
C ALA A 153 1.43 17.40 -3.14
N ALA A 154 0.72 16.98 -2.08
CA ALA A 154 -0.64 17.42 -1.80
C ALA A 154 -0.76 18.91 -1.44
N GLN A 155 0.30 19.50 -0.88
CA GLN A 155 0.32 20.89 -0.39
C GLN A 155 1.24 21.81 -1.21
N LEU A 156 1.69 21.38 -2.39
CA LEU A 156 2.51 22.19 -3.29
C LEU A 156 1.83 23.54 -3.56
N GLU A 157 2.55 24.63 -3.34
CA GLU A 157 1.97 25.99 -3.44
C GLU A 157 1.46 26.29 -4.86
N GLU A 158 0.19 26.72 -4.96
CA GLU A 158 -0.46 26.98 -6.23
C GLU A 158 0.13 28.21 -6.94
N GLY A 159 0.33 28.12 -8.26
CA GLY A 159 0.74 29.25 -9.09
C GLY A 159 2.25 29.52 -9.14
N ILE A 160 3.09 28.73 -8.45
CA ILE A 160 4.55 28.92 -8.46
C ILE A 160 5.25 28.31 -9.70
N LEU A 161 4.61 27.35 -10.35
CA LEU A 161 5.13 26.65 -11.54
C LEU A 161 4.53 27.24 -12.82
N LYS A 162 5.37 27.40 -13.85
CA LYS A 162 4.98 27.85 -15.19
C LYS A 162 5.03 26.74 -16.23
N GLY A 163 5.73 25.64 -15.93
CA GLY A 163 5.85 24.49 -16.80
C GLY A 163 4.49 23.85 -17.06
N LYS A 164 4.28 23.41 -18.31
CA LYS A 164 3.05 22.73 -18.77
C LYS A 164 3.23 21.22 -18.91
N ARG A 165 4.47 20.74 -18.76
CA ARG A 165 4.85 19.34 -18.86
C ARG A 165 5.71 19.01 -17.66
N MET A 166 5.38 17.89 -17.02
CA MET A 166 6.16 17.36 -15.91
C MET A 166 6.74 16.01 -16.33
N LEU A 167 8.01 15.82 -16.02
CA LEU A 167 8.65 14.51 -15.98
C LEU A 167 8.85 14.18 -14.51
N ASN A 168 8.06 13.24 -13.99
CA ASN A 168 8.31 12.61 -12.71
C ASN A 168 9.36 11.50 -12.93
N LEU A 169 10.37 11.43 -12.07
CA LEU A 169 11.50 10.51 -12.17
C LEU A 169 11.45 9.45 -11.06
N ASP A 170 10.26 8.89 -10.86
CA ASP A 170 9.87 8.00 -9.74
C ASP A 170 9.45 6.60 -10.23
N SER A 171 9.62 6.34 -11.53
CA SER A 171 9.38 5.02 -12.12
C SER A 171 10.62 4.15 -11.93
N GLU A 172 10.41 2.93 -11.43
CA GLU A 172 11.49 1.98 -11.15
C GLU A 172 11.78 1.02 -12.33
N ASP A 173 10.89 0.97 -13.34
CA ASP A 173 11.01 0.05 -14.47
C ASP A 173 11.66 0.72 -15.70
N ARG A 174 12.78 0.15 -16.13
CA ARG A 174 13.50 0.63 -17.32
C ARG A 174 12.74 0.29 -18.59
N GLY A 175 12.42 1.32 -19.38
CA GLY A 175 11.82 1.18 -20.71
C GLY A 175 10.32 1.45 -20.72
N ASP A 176 9.74 1.62 -19.53
CA ASP A 176 8.33 1.94 -19.36
C ASP A 176 8.14 3.43 -19.04
N VAL A 177 7.00 3.96 -19.45
CA VAL A 177 6.57 5.34 -19.18
C VAL A 177 5.18 5.28 -18.59
N TYR A 178 5.04 5.74 -17.35
CA TYR A 178 3.75 5.86 -16.69
C TYR A 178 3.10 7.19 -17.03
N ILE A 179 1.87 7.11 -17.55
CA ILE A 179 1.05 8.28 -17.95
C ILE A 179 -0.16 8.48 -17.03
N GLY A 180 -0.25 7.71 -15.95
CA GLY A 180 -1.30 7.78 -14.95
C GLY A 180 -1.14 6.68 -13.90
N CYS A 181 -1.70 6.92 -12.72
CA CYS A 181 -1.79 5.97 -11.62
C CYS A 181 -3.20 6.00 -11.02
N ALA A 182 -3.52 5.06 -10.15
CA ALA A 182 -4.79 5.05 -9.42
C ALA A 182 -4.65 5.82 -8.10
N GLY A 183 -5.62 6.68 -7.79
CA GLY A 183 -5.86 7.13 -6.42
C GLY A 183 -6.38 5.98 -5.55
N GLY A 184 -6.59 6.22 -4.26
CA GLY A 184 -7.19 5.22 -3.37
C GLY A 184 -7.74 5.78 -2.07
N ILE A 185 -8.68 5.05 -1.47
CA ILE A 185 -9.34 5.40 -0.21
C ILE A 185 -9.33 4.17 0.70
N ASP A 186 -8.91 4.37 1.94
CA ASP A 186 -9.03 3.38 3.00
C ASP A 186 -10.43 3.45 3.63
N ILE A 187 -11.08 2.30 3.76
CA ILE A 187 -12.39 2.14 4.41
C ILE A 187 -12.16 1.36 5.70
N ASN A 188 -11.95 2.10 6.79
CA ASN A 188 -11.72 1.53 8.11
C ASN A 188 -13.05 1.35 8.82
N VAL A 189 -13.33 0.11 9.20
CA VAL A 189 -14.57 -0.30 9.87
C VAL A 189 -14.25 -0.72 11.28
N SER A 190 -15.01 -0.26 12.26
CA SER A 190 -14.90 -0.75 13.64
C SER A 190 -16.25 -0.79 14.35
N HIS A 191 -16.39 -1.72 15.29
CA HIS A 191 -17.54 -1.78 16.18
C HIS A 191 -17.24 -2.64 17.41
N ARG A 192 -17.89 -2.34 18.54
CA ARG A 192 -17.91 -3.21 19.73
C ARG A 192 -19.29 -3.82 19.87
N PHE A 193 -19.42 -5.10 19.56
CA PHE A 193 -20.67 -5.83 19.72
C PHE A 193 -20.80 -6.39 21.13
N ALA A 194 -22.05 -6.64 21.55
CA ALA A 194 -22.30 -7.42 22.75
C ALA A 194 -21.70 -8.83 22.58
N SER A 195 -21.15 -9.36 23.67
CA SER A 195 -20.75 -10.76 23.76
C SER A 195 -21.90 -11.59 24.33
N GLU A 196 -22.00 -12.84 23.94
CA GLU A 196 -22.89 -13.83 24.54
C GLU A 196 -22.04 -14.91 25.22
N VAL A 197 -22.35 -15.18 26.49
CA VAL A 197 -21.73 -16.28 27.23
C VAL A 197 -22.27 -17.58 26.68
N ASN A 198 -21.36 -18.47 26.28
CA ASN A 198 -21.73 -19.72 25.66
C ASN A 198 -22.47 -20.65 26.62
N HIS A 199 -23.77 -20.84 26.36
CA HIS A 199 -24.62 -21.83 27.05
C HIS A 199 -25.20 -22.89 26.10
N GLN A 200 -24.99 -22.74 24.79
CA GLN A 200 -25.64 -23.56 23.76
C GLN A 200 -24.67 -24.50 23.05
N PHE A 201 -23.37 -24.18 23.03
CA PHE A 201 -22.35 -24.89 22.28
C PHE A 201 -21.32 -25.51 23.24
N ASP A 202 -20.98 -26.78 23.06
CA ASP A 202 -20.06 -27.49 23.95
C ASP A 202 -18.73 -27.88 23.26
N THR A 203 -18.62 -27.60 21.96
CA THR A 203 -17.48 -27.98 21.12
C THR A 203 -17.10 -26.80 20.22
N ALA A 204 -15.80 -26.58 20.02
CA ALA A 204 -15.29 -25.53 19.15
C ALA A 204 -14.31 -26.04 18.11
N PHE A 205 -14.29 -25.38 16.95
CA PHE A 205 -13.39 -25.65 15.86
C PHE A 205 -12.80 -24.36 15.30
N LYS A 206 -11.52 -24.41 14.94
CA LYS A 206 -10.82 -23.38 14.18
C LYS A 206 -10.81 -23.76 12.71
N VAL A 207 -11.47 -22.94 11.88
CA VAL A 207 -11.38 -22.99 10.42
C VAL A 207 -10.22 -22.12 9.99
N THR A 208 -9.27 -22.67 9.25
CA THR A 208 -8.12 -21.92 8.71
C THR A 208 -8.05 -22.05 7.21
N ILE A 209 -7.93 -20.91 6.53
CA ILE A 209 -7.56 -20.78 5.12
C ILE A 209 -6.11 -20.29 5.09
N SER A 210 -5.25 -20.98 4.36
CA SER A 210 -3.84 -20.62 4.23
C SER A 210 -3.27 -21.02 2.89
N GLY A 211 -2.04 -20.58 2.62
CA GLY A 211 -1.29 -21.02 1.43
C GLY A 211 -1.71 -20.35 0.12
N LEU A 212 -2.59 -19.35 0.17
CA LEU A 212 -2.87 -18.48 -0.97
C LEU A 212 -1.60 -17.70 -1.36
N LYS A 213 -1.49 -17.34 -2.65
CA LYS A 213 -0.34 -16.58 -3.15
C LYS A 213 -0.26 -15.19 -2.52
N GLY A 214 -1.41 -14.54 -2.37
CA GLY A 214 -1.47 -13.11 -2.05
C GLY A 214 -0.84 -12.26 -3.13
N GLY A 215 -0.56 -11.00 -2.81
CA GLY A 215 0.03 -10.06 -3.76
C GLY A 215 -0.30 -8.62 -3.39
N HIS A 216 0.21 -7.68 -4.17
CA HIS A 216 -0.11 -6.28 -4.04
C HIS A 216 -1.53 -5.98 -4.57
N SER A 217 -2.37 -5.39 -3.72
CA SER A 217 -3.80 -5.10 -4.00
C SER A 217 -4.07 -4.16 -5.20
N GLY A 218 -3.06 -3.50 -5.75
CA GLY A 218 -3.13 -2.75 -7.00
C GLY A 218 -2.65 -3.60 -8.17
N LEU A 219 -1.33 -3.73 -8.32
CA LEU A 219 -0.64 -4.48 -9.37
C LEU A 219 -1.14 -5.92 -9.62
N ASP A 220 -1.56 -6.65 -8.58
CA ASP A 220 -1.91 -8.07 -8.70
C ASP A 220 -3.43 -8.33 -8.72
N ILE A 221 -4.27 -7.29 -8.57
CA ILE A 221 -5.71 -7.45 -8.38
C ILE A 221 -6.44 -8.05 -9.59
N ASN A 222 -5.86 -7.90 -10.78
CA ASN A 222 -6.34 -8.46 -12.04
C ASN A 222 -5.95 -9.92 -12.27
N LYS A 223 -5.10 -10.50 -11.42
CA LYS A 223 -4.56 -11.86 -11.62
C LYS A 223 -5.53 -12.99 -11.23
N GLY A 224 -6.73 -12.65 -10.75
CA GLY A 224 -7.74 -13.63 -10.34
C GLY A 224 -7.40 -14.40 -9.05
N LEU A 225 -6.46 -13.89 -8.26
CA LEU A 225 -6.02 -14.52 -7.01
C LEU A 225 -7.14 -14.52 -5.97
N ALA A 226 -7.24 -15.61 -5.21
CA ALA A 226 -8.18 -15.69 -4.09
C ALA A 226 -7.78 -14.74 -2.95
N ASN A 227 -8.78 -14.26 -2.22
CA ASN A 227 -8.61 -13.49 -0.98
C ASN A 227 -9.12 -14.33 0.21
N ALA A 228 -8.25 -14.59 1.18
CA ALA A 228 -8.56 -15.44 2.34
C ALA A 228 -9.77 -14.94 3.15
N ASN A 229 -9.91 -13.62 3.31
CA ASN A 229 -11.02 -13.02 4.06
C ASN A 229 -12.35 -13.31 3.34
N VAL A 230 -12.38 -13.12 2.02
CA VAL A 230 -13.58 -13.36 1.20
C VAL A 230 -13.99 -14.83 1.22
N LEU A 231 -13.02 -15.75 1.09
CA LEU A 231 -13.29 -17.18 1.15
C LEU A 231 -13.78 -17.62 2.53
N LEU A 232 -13.20 -17.06 3.60
CA LEU A 232 -13.63 -17.35 4.96
C LEU A 232 -15.07 -16.89 5.17
N VAL A 233 -15.40 -15.67 4.78
CA VAL A 233 -16.76 -15.11 4.89
C VAL A 233 -17.77 -15.92 4.05
N ARG A 234 -17.39 -16.36 2.84
CA ARG A 234 -18.21 -17.26 2.02
C ARG A 234 -18.53 -18.57 2.75
N LEU A 235 -17.53 -19.19 3.38
CA LEU A 235 -17.75 -20.40 4.18
C LEU A 235 -18.70 -20.14 5.34
N LEU A 236 -18.47 -19.09 6.13
CA LEU A 236 -19.29 -18.77 7.29
C LEU A 236 -20.75 -18.49 6.92
N ASN A 237 -20.98 -17.76 5.82
CA ASN A 237 -22.33 -17.47 5.35
C ASN A 237 -23.06 -18.75 4.92
N SER A 238 -22.39 -19.62 4.15
CA SER A 238 -22.98 -20.88 3.71
C SER A 238 -23.23 -21.85 4.87
N LEU A 239 -22.35 -21.87 5.89
CA LEU A 239 -22.51 -22.71 7.08
C LEU A 239 -23.79 -22.37 7.85
N GLY A 240 -24.16 -21.09 7.94
CA GLY A 240 -25.36 -20.64 8.65
C GLY A 240 -26.68 -21.13 8.05
N ALA A 241 -26.67 -21.64 6.80
CA ALA A 241 -27.82 -22.32 6.21
C ALA A 241 -27.91 -23.80 6.63
N GLU A 242 -26.83 -24.37 7.13
CA GLU A 242 -26.72 -25.79 7.44
C GLU A 242 -26.91 -26.09 8.91
N LEU A 243 -26.32 -25.30 9.81
CA LEU A 243 -26.40 -25.51 11.25
C LEU A 243 -26.21 -24.20 12.03
N ASP A 244 -26.69 -24.20 13.28
CA ASP A 244 -26.46 -23.11 14.22
C ASP A 244 -25.03 -23.17 14.77
N PHE A 245 -24.35 -22.02 14.80
CA PHE A 245 -23.00 -21.90 15.36
C PHE A 245 -22.79 -20.54 16.01
N GLY A 246 -21.84 -20.47 16.94
CA GLY A 246 -21.35 -19.23 17.55
C GLY A 246 -19.97 -18.85 17.01
N LEU A 247 -19.81 -17.60 16.56
CA LEU A 247 -18.55 -17.04 16.06
C LEU A 247 -17.83 -16.27 17.18
N SER A 248 -16.67 -16.78 17.59
CA SER A 248 -15.88 -16.21 18.69
C SER A 248 -14.62 -15.48 18.24
N GLU A 249 -14.10 -15.76 17.06
CA GLU A 249 -12.89 -15.11 16.58
C GLU A 249 -12.86 -15.04 15.06
N LEU A 250 -12.29 -13.95 14.53
CA LEU A 250 -11.90 -13.79 13.13
C LEU A 250 -10.52 -13.13 13.10
N ASN A 251 -9.65 -13.61 12.22
CA ASN A 251 -8.40 -12.94 11.94
C ASN A 251 -7.97 -13.28 10.52
N GLY A 252 -7.81 -12.28 9.66
CA GLY A 252 -7.31 -12.51 8.32
C GLY A 252 -6.65 -11.31 7.68
N GLY A 253 -5.60 -11.59 6.90
CA GLY A 253 -4.72 -10.60 6.27
C GLY A 253 -3.89 -9.76 7.25
N THR A 254 -2.87 -9.06 6.74
CA THR A 254 -1.90 -8.32 7.56
C THR A 254 -1.86 -6.83 7.25
N LEU A 255 -2.00 -6.46 5.97
CA LEU A 255 -1.92 -5.09 5.49
C LEU A 255 -3.08 -4.81 4.53
N ARG A 256 -3.60 -3.59 4.56
CA ARG A 256 -4.70 -3.13 3.71
C ARG A 256 -4.38 -3.21 2.21
N ASN A 257 -3.11 -2.98 1.85
CA ASN A 257 -2.63 -2.99 0.47
C ASN A 257 -2.15 -4.37 -0.01
N ALA A 258 -2.34 -5.43 0.78
CA ALA A 258 -2.01 -6.80 0.39
C ALA A 258 -3.28 -7.65 0.25
N ILE A 259 -3.34 -8.49 -0.79
CA ILE A 259 -4.39 -9.51 -0.94
C ILE A 259 -4.17 -10.55 0.18
N ALA A 260 -5.20 -10.76 1.01
CA ALA A 260 -5.09 -11.58 2.21
C ALA A 260 -4.75 -13.04 1.87
N ARG A 261 -3.63 -13.53 2.41
CA ARG A 261 -3.11 -14.88 2.16
C ARG A 261 -3.67 -15.93 3.11
N ASP A 262 -3.85 -15.52 4.35
CA ASP A 262 -4.23 -16.40 5.45
C ASP A 262 -5.34 -15.73 6.23
N ALA A 263 -6.32 -16.53 6.64
CA ALA A 263 -7.41 -16.13 7.51
C ALA A 263 -7.90 -17.30 8.33
N PHE A 264 -8.43 -17.05 9.52
CA PHE A 264 -9.09 -18.06 10.33
C PHE A 264 -10.31 -17.52 11.06
N ALA A 265 -11.22 -18.43 11.40
CA ALA A 265 -12.34 -18.19 12.28
C ALA A 265 -12.37 -19.27 13.37
N VAL A 266 -12.84 -18.91 14.57
CA VAL A 266 -13.19 -19.88 15.61
C VAL A 266 -14.71 -19.94 15.74
N LEU A 267 -15.23 -21.15 15.58
CA LEU A 267 -16.65 -21.48 15.54
C LEU A 267 -16.98 -22.44 16.67
N GLN A 268 -18.15 -22.28 17.26
CA GLN A 268 -18.65 -23.13 18.33
C GLN A 268 -19.96 -23.77 17.89
N VAL A 269 -20.11 -25.08 18.11
CA VAL A 269 -21.26 -25.88 17.70
C VAL A 269 -21.68 -26.82 18.83
N GLN A 270 -22.87 -27.41 18.72
CA GLN A 270 -23.24 -28.54 19.57
C GLN A 270 -22.42 -29.77 19.17
N SER A 271 -22.01 -30.57 20.16
CA SER A 271 -21.25 -31.80 19.93
C SER A 271 -21.94 -32.74 18.97
N SER A 272 -23.28 -32.80 19.00
CA SER A 272 -24.13 -33.55 18.06
C SER A 272 -23.96 -33.14 16.59
N ASP A 273 -23.58 -31.90 16.32
CA ASP A 273 -23.39 -31.36 14.96
C ASP A 273 -21.95 -31.49 14.46
N SER A 274 -21.02 -31.97 15.29
CA SER A 274 -19.59 -32.06 14.93
C SER A 274 -19.34 -32.89 13.67
N SER A 275 -20.01 -34.05 13.54
CA SER A 275 -19.87 -34.89 12.35
C SER A 275 -20.45 -34.22 11.10
N LYS A 276 -21.58 -33.51 11.24
CA LYS A 276 -22.20 -32.77 10.14
C LYS A 276 -21.29 -31.63 9.67
N LEU A 277 -20.72 -30.85 10.60
CA LEU A 277 -19.74 -29.81 10.30
C LEU A 277 -18.52 -30.36 9.56
N GLN A 278 -17.94 -31.47 10.02
CA GLN A 278 -16.76 -32.07 9.38
C GLN A 278 -17.05 -32.54 7.94
N THR A 279 -18.18 -33.21 7.71
CA THR A 279 -18.59 -33.64 6.37
C THR A 279 -18.80 -32.44 5.46
N TRP A 280 -19.62 -31.48 5.89
CA TRP A 280 -19.89 -30.26 5.12
C TRP A 280 -18.61 -29.48 4.80
N PHE A 281 -17.72 -29.34 5.79
CA PHE A 281 -16.47 -28.60 5.63
C PHE A 281 -15.55 -29.27 4.61
N SER A 282 -15.43 -30.60 4.64
CA SER A 282 -14.61 -31.34 3.68
C SER A 282 -15.10 -31.15 2.25
N GLU A 283 -16.42 -31.12 2.04
CA GLU A 283 -17.01 -30.90 0.72
C GLU A 283 -16.75 -29.47 0.23
N GLN A 284 -16.98 -28.46 1.08
CA GLN A 284 -16.73 -27.06 0.70
C GLN A 284 -15.25 -26.77 0.46
N ALA A 285 -14.36 -27.36 1.27
CA ALA A 285 -12.92 -27.23 1.08
C ALA A 285 -12.50 -27.74 -0.31
N GLN A 286 -13.00 -28.92 -0.71
CA GLN A 286 -12.70 -29.50 -2.02
C GLN A 286 -13.24 -28.65 -3.19
N ILE A 287 -14.45 -28.10 -3.04
CA ILE A 287 -15.05 -27.20 -4.04
C ILE A 287 -14.16 -25.96 -4.23
N ILE A 288 -13.83 -25.26 -3.14
CA ILE A 288 -13.03 -24.03 -3.21
C ILE A 288 -11.61 -24.32 -3.74
N GLN A 289 -10.98 -25.41 -3.30
CA GLN A 289 -9.67 -25.81 -3.83
C GLN A 289 -9.69 -26.09 -5.33
N THR A 290 -10.79 -26.66 -5.83
CA THR A 290 -10.97 -26.90 -7.27
C THR A 290 -11.18 -25.59 -8.03
N GLU A 291 -11.97 -24.66 -7.50
CA GLU A 291 -12.23 -23.35 -8.12
C GLU A 291 -10.94 -22.52 -8.30
N PHE A 292 -10.01 -22.61 -7.35
CA PHE A 292 -8.78 -21.80 -7.33
C PHE A 292 -7.50 -22.61 -7.65
N ALA A 293 -7.63 -23.82 -8.21
CA ALA A 293 -6.48 -24.69 -8.48
C ALA A 293 -5.43 -24.04 -9.40
N ASP A 294 -5.87 -23.23 -10.38
CA ASP A 294 -5.00 -22.58 -11.35
C ASP A 294 -4.29 -21.34 -10.78
N THR A 295 -4.97 -20.57 -9.92
CA THR A 295 -4.46 -19.31 -9.39
C THR A 295 -3.72 -19.51 -8.07
N ASP A 296 -4.23 -20.38 -7.19
CA ASP A 296 -3.75 -20.61 -5.82
C ASP A 296 -3.59 -22.12 -5.53
N PRO A 297 -2.69 -22.83 -6.24
CA PRO A 297 -2.55 -24.29 -6.15
C PRO A 297 -2.13 -24.80 -4.75
N ASN A 298 -1.64 -23.92 -3.89
CA ASN A 298 -1.23 -24.25 -2.52
C ASN A 298 -2.31 -23.93 -1.48
N LEU A 299 -3.51 -23.55 -1.91
CA LEU A 299 -4.65 -23.27 -1.03
C LEU A 299 -4.95 -24.48 -0.13
N ALA A 300 -4.77 -24.28 1.18
CA ALA A 300 -5.13 -25.22 2.21
C ALA A 300 -6.30 -24.68 3.03
N ILE A 301 -7.32 -25.52 3.22
CA ILE A 301 -8.49 -25.22 4.05
C ILE A 301 -8.60 -26.34 5.09
N SER A 302 -8.48 -26.00 6.37
CA SER A 302 -8.40 -26.97 7.46
C SER A 302 -9.34 -26.64 8.61
N LEU A 303 -9.80 -27.70 9.29
CA LEU A 303 -10.65 -27.64 10.46
C LEU A 303 -9.93 -28.35 11.61
N GLN A 304 -9.71 -27.67 12.71
CA GLN A 304 -9.01 -28.21 13.89
C GLN A 304 -9.85 -27.96 15.14
N GLN A 305 -9.77 -28.83 16.14
CA GLN A 305 -10.46 -28.60 17.41
C GLN A 305 -9.87 -27.36 18.11
N SER A 306 -10.75 -26.58 18.75
CA SER A 306 -10.40 -25.36 19.49
C SER A 306 -11.10 -25.36 20.85
N ASN A 307 -10.89 -24.29 21.61
CA ASN A 307 -11.55 -24.04 22.88
C ASN A 307 -12.83 -23.22 22.67
N THR A 308 -13.85 -23.49 23.47
CA THR A 308 -15.05 -22.67 23.57
C THR A 308 -14.75 -21.36 24.31
N GLY A 309 -15.58 -20.34 24.08
CA GLY A 309 -15.43 -19.01 24.65
C GLY A 309 -16.68 -18.14 24.41
N ALA A 310 -16.59 -16.84 24.69
CA ALA A 310 -17.65 -15.92 24.31
C ALA A 310 -17.80 -15.85 22.79
N HIS A 311 -19.00 -15.57 22.31
CA HIS A 311 -19.27 -15.40 20.88
C HIS A 311 -20.22 -14.25 20.61
N LEU A 312 -20.38 -13.89 19.34
CA LEU A 312 -21.41 -12.95 18.93
C LEU A 312 -22.82 -13.54 19.14
N PRO A 313 -23.80 -12.73 19.55
CA PRO A 313 -25.21 -13.09 19.48
C PRO A 313 -25.60 -13.45 18.04
N ALA A 314 -26.47 -14.45 17.86
CA ALA A 314 -26.78 -15.01 16.54
C ALA A 314 -27.27 -13.97 15.51
N SER A 315 -28.08 -12.99 15.94
CA SER A 315 -28.54 -11.90 15.06
C SER A 315 -27.39 -11.01 14.58
N VAL A 316 -26.48 -10.65 15.49
CA VAL A 316 -25.30 -9.82 15.22
C VAL A 316 -24.30 -10.57 14.34
N GLN A 317 -24.07 -11.85 14.62
CA GLN A 317 -23.23 -12.73 13.81
C GLN A 317 -23.71 -12.74 12.35
N ASN A 318 -25.01 -13.00 12.14
CA ASN A 318 -25.58 -13.06 10.79
C ASN A 318 -25.46 -11.71 10.07
N GLN A 319 -25.75 -10.61 10.77
CA GLN A 319 -25.58 -9.26 10.23
C GLN A 319 -24.13 -8.97 9.82
N LEU A 320 -23.15 -9.30 10.68
CA LEU A 320 -21.74 -9.06 10.42
C LEU A 320 -21.23 -9.89 9.23
N ILE A 321 -21.57 -11.19 9.19
CA ILE A 321 -21.20 -12.08 8.09
C ILE A 321 -21.79 -11.59 6.77
N GLN A 322 -23.07 -11.19 6.75
CA GLN A 322 -23.73 -10.66 5.56
C GLN A 322 -23.15 -9.32 5.12
N ALA A 323 -22.82 -8.43 6.06
CA ALA A 323 -22.16 -7.17 5.75
C ALA A 323 -20.80 -7.39 5.08
N MET A 324 -19.99 -8.31 5.63
CA MET A 324 -18.70 -8.69 5.02
C MET A 324 -18.88 -9.37 3.66
N LEU A 325 -19.94 -10.18 3.47
CA LEU A 325 -20.22 -10.84 2.20
C LEU A 325 -20.62 -9.85 1.10
N CYS A 326 -21.36 -8.79 1.47
CA CYS A 326 -21.74 -7.72 0.56
C CYS A 326 -20.60 -6.74 0.26
N ALA A 327 -19.52 -6.76 1.04
CA ALA A 327 -18.40 -5.84 0.84
C ALA A 327 -17.66 -6.16 -0.48
N PRO A 328 -17.33 -5.15 -1.30
CA PRO A 328 -16.71 -5.37 -2.60
C PRO A 328 -15.27 -5.88 -2.47
N ASN A 329 -14.87 -6.78 -3.36
CA ASN A 329 -13.50 -7.27 -3.47
C ASN A 329 -13.16 -7.64 -4.93
N GLY A 330 -11.93 -7.37 -5.33
CA GLY A 330 -11.40 -7.63 -6.67
C GLY A 330 -11.60 -6.47 -7.64
N VAL A 331 -11.55 -6.78 -8.93
CA VAL A 331 -11.79 -5.82 -10.02
C VAL A 331 -13.26 -5.43 -10.05
N HIS A 332 -13.54 -4.14 -9.91
CA HIS A 332 -14.87 -3.57 -10.09
C HIS A 332 -15.12 -3.18 -11.55
N ARG A 333 -14.11 -2.57 -12.19
CA ARG A 333 -14.21 -2.10 -13.58
C ARG A 333 -12.84 -2.13 -14.27
N MET A 334 -12.80 -2.65 -15.49
CA MET A 334 -11.66 -2.50 -16.40
C MET A 334 -11.77 -1.20 -17.18
N SER A 335 -10.64 -0.58 -17.50
CA SER A 335 -10.61 0.65 -18.29
C SER A 335 -11.15 0.39 -19.70
N PRO A 336 -12.10 1.21 -20.19
CA PRO A 336 -12.60 1.11 -21.57
C PRO A 336 -11.61 1.68 -22.59
N THR A 337 -10.64 2.49 -22.14
CA THR A 337 -9.67 3.19 -22.99
C THR A 337 -8.28 2.58 -22.93
N LEU A 338 -7.90 1.97 -21.81
CA LEU A 338 -6.61 1.32 -21.60
C LEU A 338 -6.79 -0.20 -21.50
N GLN A 339 -6.49 -0.91 -22.59
CA GLN A 339 -6.64 -2.36 -22.65
C GLN A 339 -5.80 -3.05 -21.55
N GLY A 340 -6.44 -3.93 -20.77
CA GLY A 340 -5.78 -4.71 -19.73
C GLY A 340 -5.54 -3.96 -18.42
N VAL A 341 -5.90 -2.68 -18.34
CA VAL A 341 -5.73 -1.87 -17.13
C VAL A 341 -7.00 -1.88 -16.30
N VAL A 342 -6.85 -2.16 -15.01
CA VAL A 342 -7.94 -2.04 -14.03
C VAL A 342 -8.22 -0.56 -13.79
N GLU A 343 -9.46 -0.12 -14.02
CA GLU A 343 -9.84 1.26 -13.72
C GLU A 343 -10.26 1.41 -12.26
N THR A 344 -11.04 0.47 -11.72
CA THR A 344 -11.53 0.54 -10.34
C THR A 344 -11.46 -0.85 -9.71
N SER A 345 -10.96 -0.94 -8.48
CA SER A 345 -10.93 -2.17 -7.68
C SER A 345 -11.12 -1.91 -6.20
N CYS A 346 -11.36 -2.97 -5.44
CA CYS A 346 -11.38 -2.95 -3.98
C CYS A 346 -10.67 -4.19 -3.45
N ASN A 347 -9.91 -4.06 -2.36
CA ASN A 347 -9.32 -5.20 -1.65
C ASN A 347 -9.84 -5.24 -0.22
N PHE A 348 -10.44 -6.35 0.19
CA PHE A 348 -10.78 -6.57 1.60
C PHE A 348 -9.57 -7.15 2.34
N GLY A 349 -8.65 -6.28 2.73
CA GLY A 349 -7.30 -6.65 3.16
C GLY A 349 -7.22 -7.19 4.58
N VAL A 350 -8.00 -6.64 5.52
CA VAL A 350 -7.89 -6.99 6.95
C VAL A 350 -9.27 -7.20 7.58
N ILE A 351 -9.42 -8.28 8.36
CA ILE A 351 -10.54 -8.50 9.27
C ILE A 351 -10.03 -9.00 10.63
N ARG A 352 -10.63 -8.50 11.72
CA ARG A 352 -10.36 -8.92 13.09
C ARG A 352 -11.66 -8.95 13.89
N LEU A 353 -11.86 -10.01 14.65
CA LEU A 353 -12.89 -10.12 15.68
C LEU A 353 -12.27 -10.88 16.85
N HIS A 354 -12.31 -10.30 18.04
CA HIS A 354 -11.84 -10.94 19.27
C HIS A 354 -12.61 -10.40 20.47
N GLU A 355 -12.62 -11.17 21.56
CA GLU A 355 -13.16 -10.72 22.83
C GLU A 355 -12.20 -9.71 23.50
N GLU A 356 -12.74 -8.58 23.94
CA GLU A 356 -12.02 -7.53 24.67
C GLU A 356 -12.99 -6.85 25.66
N ASN A 357 -12.65 -6.84 26.95
CA ASN A 357 -13.43 -6.19 28.01
C ASN A 357 -14.93 -6.58 27.99
N ASP A 358 -15.21 -7.89 27.98
CA ASP A 358 -16.56 -8.47 27.91
C ASP A 358 -17.38 -8.07 26.66
N SER A 359 -16.71 -7.58 25.61
CA SER A 359 -17.31 -7.21 24.33
C SER A 359 -16.60 -7.89 23.16
N MET A 360 -17.31 -8.06 22.04
CA MET A 360 -16.72 -8.57 20.81
C MET A 360 -16.23 -7.38 19.96
N SER A 361 -14.93 -7.17 19.94
CA SER A 361 -14.26 -6.08 19.23
C SER A 361 -14.03 -6.47 17.76
N PHE A 362 -14.73 -5.81 16.84
CA PHE A 362 -14.57 -5.99 15.41
C PHE A 362 -13.80 -4.82 14.79
N SER A 363 -12.86 -5.14 13.90
CA SER A 363 -12.28 -4.18 12.98
C SER A 363 -12.04 -4.79 11.60
N GLY A 364 -12.11 -3.97 10.57
CA GLY A 364 -11.80 -4.36 9.21
C GLY A 364 -11.28 -3.18 8.40
N CYS A 365 -10.53 -3.47 7.34
CA CYS A 365 -10.01 -2.46 6.44
C CYS A 365 -10.15 -2.94 4.99
N LEU A 366 -10.77 -2.11 4.17
CA LEU A 366 -10.79 -2.25 2.71
C LEU A 366 -10.01 -1.12 2.07
N LEU A 367 -9.41 -1.38 0.92
CA LEU A 367 -8.73 -0.37 0.12
C LEU A 367 -9.35 -0.32 -1.27
N VAL A 368 -10.01 0.79 -1.59
CA VAL A 368 -10.50 1.10 -2.93
C VAL A 368 -9.40 1.79 -3.71
N ARG A 369 -9.28 1.47 -5.00
CA ARG A 369 -8.38 2.14 -5.93
C ARG A 369 -9.11 2.50 -7.22
N SER A 370 -8.85 3.68 -7.77
CA SER A 370 -9.32 3.98 -9.12
C SER A 370 -8.46 4.98 -9.89
N LEU A 371 -8.41 4.86 -11.21
CA LEU A 371 -7.88 5.88 -12.13
C LEU A 371 -8.81 7.10 -12.25
N VAL A 372 -10.03 7.02 -11.70
CA VAL A 372 -11.05 8.07 -11.79
C VAL A 372 -11.55 8.38 -10.38
N ASP A 373 -11.29 9.60 -9.90
CA ASP A 373 -11.58 10.00 -8.52
C ASP A 373 -13.05 9.79 -8.14
N SER A 374 -13.99 10.14 -9.02
CA SER A 374 -15.42 9.94 -8.78
C SER A 374 -15.81 8.45 -8.65
N GLN A 375 -15.07 7.54 -9.28
CA GLN A 375 -15.26 6.10 -9.12
C GLN A 375 -14.65 5.59 -7.80
N THR A 376 -13.55 6.17 -7.34
CA THR A 376 -12.98 5.92 -6.01
C THR A 376 -14.00 6.27 -4.92
N GLU A 377 -14.56 7.49 -4.97
CA GLU A 377 -15.58 7.95 -4.01
C GLU A 377 -16.84 7.07 -4.05
N TYR A 378 -17.32 6.72 -5.24
CA TYR A 378 -18.50 5.87 -5.39
C TYR A 378 -18.29 4.48 -4.77
N LEU A 379 -17.19 3.80 -5.11
CA LEU A 379 -16.94 2.45 -4.62
C LEU A 379 -16.61 2.45 -3.11
N ALA A 380 -15.97 3.50 -2.59
CA ALA A 380 -15.77 3.67 -1.15
C ALA A 380 -17.12 3.76 -0.41
N ASN A 381 -18.09 4.50 -0.95
CA ASN A 381 -19.44 4.57 -0.39
C ASN A 381 -20.19 3.22 -0.48
N VAL A 382 -20.03 2.48 -1.58
CA VAL A 382 -20.56 1.12 -1.72
C VAL A 382 -19.96 0.18 -0.68
N ALA A 383 -18.64 0.26 -0.45
CA ALA A 383 -17.94 -0.54 0.55
C ALA A 383 -18.38 -0.20 1.99
N LYS A 384 -18.64 1.08 2.26
CA LYS A 384 -19.13 1.58 3.56
C LYS A 384 -20.55 1.12 3.87
N ALA A 385 -21.44 1.11 2.88
CA ALA A 385 -22.88 0.88 3.06
C ALA A 385 -23.25 -0.36 3.90
N PRO A 386 -22.75 -1.59 3.61
CA PRO A 386 -23.16 -2.78 4.37
C PRO A 386 -22.79 -2.71 5.85
N PHE A 387 -21.64 -2.13 6.19
CA PHE A 387 -21.21 -1.98 7.58
C PHE A 387 -22.00 -0.90 8.32
N ALA A 388 -22.30 0.21 7.64
CA ALA A 388 -23.14 1.26 8.21
C ALA A 388 -24.57 0.76 8.53
N LEU A 389 -25.12 -0.16 7.72
CA LEU A 389 -26.44 -0.76 7.96
C LEU A 389 -26.52 -1.57 9.26
N ILE A 390 -25.39 -2.12 9.72
CA ILE A 390 -25.32 -2.91 10.96
C ILE A 390 -24.80 -2.10 12.15
N GLY A 391 -24.68 -0.78 11.98
CA GLY A 391 -24.28 0.15 13.03
C GLY A 391 -22.77 0.30 13.24
N CYS A 392 -21.92 -0.29 12.38
CA CYS A 392 -20.47 -0.07 12.49
C CYS A 392 -20.08 1.39 12.24
N GLU A 393 -19.05 1.84 12.94
CA GLU A 393 -18.37 3.08 12.62
C GLU A 393 -17.49 2.84 11.37
N VAL A 394 -17.62 3.71 10.36
CA VAL A 394 -16.87 3.62 9.11
C VAL A 394 -16.20 4.95 8.80
N LEU A 395 -14.87 4.96 8.85
CA LEU A 395 -14.01 6.08 8.55
C LEU A 395 -13.41 5.91 7.16
N LEU A 396 -13.54 6.92 6.31
CA LEU A 396 -12.87 7.00 5.02
C LEU A 396 -11.61 7.85 5.20
N GLU A 397 -10.45 7.30 4.90
CA GLU A 397 -9.15 7.99 5.02
C GLU A 397 -8.41 7.99 3.68
N ASN A 398 -7.46 8.93 3.54
CA ASN A 398 -6.59 9.08 2.37
C ASN A 398 -7.32 9.39 1.04
N GLY A 399 -8.57 9.87 1.13
CA GLY A 399 -9.43 10.25 0.00
C GLY A 399 -9.61 11.73 -0.22
#